data_AF-A0A556U9H7-F1
#
_entry.id   AF-A0A556U9H7-F1
#
_cell.length_a   1.000
_cell.length_b   1.000
_cell.length_c   1.000
_cell.angle_alpha   90.00
_cell.angle_beta   90.00
_cell.angle_gamma   90.00
#
_symmetry.space_group_name_H-M   'P 1'
#
loop_
_entity.id
_entity.type
_entity.pdbx_description
1 polymer ?
#
loop_
_entity_poly.entity_id
_entity_poly.type
_entity_poly.pdbx_seq_one_letter_code
_entity_poly.pdbx_strand_id
1 'polypeptide(L)' 'MLTFDLDMTPTYQMEYEFSMITKQDLRSYVTMGILTKAGYKRILGEDYDKADSQFINQEQ' A
#
# COMPACT_ATOMS: atom_id res chain seq x y z
N MET A 1 8.20 -21.30 -16.11
CA MET A 1 7.20 -20.84 -15.13
C MET A 1 6.69 -19.50 -15.63
N LEU A 2 5.40 -19.37 -15.89
CA LEU A 2 4.79 -18.08 -16.24
C LEU A 2 4.49 -17.37 -14.92
N THR A 3 5.42 -16.54 -14.43
CA THR A 3 5.12 -15.56 -13.39
C THR A 3 4.21 -14.52 -14.03
N PHE A 4 2.91 -14.71 -13.89
CA PHE A 4 1.97 -13.61 -14.09
C PHE A 4 2.21 -12.65 -12.92
N ASP A 5 3.04 -11.63 -13.15
CA ASP A 5 3.05 -10.42 -12.33
C ASP A 5 1.71 -9.71 -12.53
N LEU A 6 0.66 -10.27 -11.93
CA LEU A 6 -0.65 -9.66 -11.91
C LEU A 6 -0.54 -8.46 -10.96
N ASP A 7 -0.50 -7.26 -11.53
CA ASP A 7 -0.55 -6.04 -10.74
C ASP A 7 -1.92 -5.92 -10.05
N MET A 8 -1.95 -6.23 -8.75
CA MET A 8 -3.14 -6.14 -7.91
C MET A 8 -3.41 -4.70 -7.40
N THR A 9 -2.57 -3.73 -7.75
CA THR A 9 -2.74 -2.31 -7.35
C THR A 9 -4.13 -1.76 -7.70
N PRO A 10 -4.73 -2.03 -8.88
CA PRO A 10 -6.08 -1.56 -9.19
C PRO A 10 -7.16 -2.12 -8.26
N THR A 11 -7.01 -3.38 -7.82
CA THR A 11 -7.94 -4.01 -6.87
C THR A 11 -7.84 -3.35 -5.51
N TYR A 12 -6.64 -3.16 -4.99
CA TYR A 12 -6.44 -2.48 -3.69
C TYR A 12 -6.86 -1.01 -3.73
N GLN A 13 -6.69 -0.33 -4.88
CA GLN A 13 -7.22 1.02 -5.06
C GLN A 13 -8.75 1.03 -4.88
N MET A 14 -9.43 0.11 -5.56
CA MET A 14 -10.87 -0.03 -5.48
C MET A 14 -11.34 -0.37 -4.06
N GLU A 15 -10.71 -1.36 -3.42
CA GLU A 15 -11.02 -1.74 -2.03
C GLU A 15 -10.83 -0.57 -1.05
N TYR A 16 -9.81 0.27 -1.26
CA TYR A 16 -9.58 1.46 -0.46
C TYR A 16 -10.65 2.53 -0.71
N GLU A 17 -11.01 2.80 -1.97
CA GLU A 17 -12.08 3.73 -2.34
C GLU A 17 -13.44 3.31 -1.77
N PHE A 18 -13.70 2.01 -1.69
CA PHE A 18 -14.91 1.45 -1.05
C PHE A 18 -14.78 1.26 0.47
N SER A 19 -13.70 1.74 1.10
CA SER A 19 -13.45 1.61 2.54
C SER A 19 -13.45 0.15 3.05
N MET A 20 -13.13 -0.82 2.19
CA MET A 20 -12.95 -2.23 2.55
C MET A 20 -11.60 -2.47 3.21
N ILE A 21 -10.59 -1.71 2.80
CA ILE A 21 -9.25 -1.69 3.41
C ILE A 21 -8.87 -0.27 3.80
N THR A 22 -7.98 -0.15 4.75
CA THR A 22 -7.50 1.11 5.29
C THR A 22 -6.11 1.46 4.79
N LYS A 23 -5.68 2.68 5.11
CA LYS A 23 -4.30 3.12 4.90
C LYS A 23 -3.27 2.24 5.62
N GLN A 24 -3.63 1.67 6.78
CA GLN A 24 -2.78 0.77 7.55
C GLN A 24 -2.65 -0.60 6.88
N ASP A 25 -3.73 -1.10 6.27
CA ASP A 25 -3.71 -2.34 5.50
C ASP A 25 -2.80 -2.22 4.29
N LEU A 26 -2.91 -1.12 3.53
CA LEU A 26 -2.03 -0.83 2.40
C LEU A 26 -0.56 -0.78 2.79
N ARG A 27 -0.23 -0.24 3.97
CA ARG A 27 1.16 -0.25 4.49
C ARG A 27 1.61 -1.67 4.80
N SER A 28 0.76 -2.45 5.44
CA SER A 28 1.03 -3.85 5.75
C SER A 28 1.25 -4.66 4.47
N TYR A 29 0.49 -4.39 3.40
CA TYR A 29 0.67 -5.03 2.09
C TYR A 29 2.03 -4.69 1.48
N VAL A 30 2.54 -3.47 1.68
CA VAL A 30 3.90 -3.10 1.28
C VAL A 30 4.94 -3.87 2.09
N THR A 31 4.78 -3.93 3.42
CA THR A 31 5.70 -4.67 4.31
C THR A 31 5.73 -6.17 4.00
N MET A 32 4.59 -6.75 3.60
CA MET A 32 4.46 -8.17 3.23
C MET A 32 4.90 -8.47 1.79
N GLY A 33 5.25 -7.45 0.99
CA GLY A 33 5.62 -7.62 -0.42
C GLY A 33 4.45 -7.93 -1.37
N ILE A 34 3.21 -7.75 -0.91
CA ILE A 34 1.97 -7.92 -1.69
C ILE A 34 1.73 -6.70 -2.58
N LEU A 35 2.05 -5.51 -2.06
CA LEU A 35 1.93 -4.23 -2.76
C LEU A 35 3.31 -3.60 -2.91
N THR A 36 3.60 -3.02 -4.07
CA THR A 36 4.86 -2.27 -4.23
C THR A 36 4.76 -0.88 -3.61
N LYS A 37 5.88 -0.27 -3.23
CA LYS A 37 5.92 1.15 -2.78
C LYS A 37 5.33 2.10 -3.84
N ALA A 38 5.54 1.80 -5.13
CA ALA A 38 4.96 2.55 -6.23
C ALA A 38 3.42 2.39 -6.28
N GLY A 39 2.91 1.18 -6.05
CA GLY A 39 1.48 0.92 -5.92
C GLY A 39 0.84 1.68 -4.74
N TYR A 40 1.50 1.70 -3.58
CA TYR A 40 1.06 2.49 -2.42
C TYR A 40 0.91 3.98 -2.76
N LYS A 41 1.93 4.56 -3.41
CA LYS A 41 1.90 5.96 -3.86
C LYS A 41 0.80 6.22 -4.87
N ARG A 42 0.51 5.27 -5.75
CA ARG A 42 -0.58 5.39 -6.73
C ARG A 42 -1.96 5.44 -6.04
N ILE A 43 -2.17 4.62 -5.01
CA ILE A 43 -3.46 4.54 -4.31
C ILE A 43 -3.68 5.76 -3.40
N LEU A 44 -2.65 6.16 -2.64
CA LEU A 44 -2.80 7.16 -1.58
C LEU A 44 -2.27 8.55 -1.96
N GLY A 45 -1.54 8.67 -3.07
CA GLY A 45 -0.91 9.91 -3.51
C GLY A 45 0.32 10.33 -2.69
N GLU A 46 0.78 9.51 -1.75
CA GLU A 46 1.91 9.82 -0.85
C GLU A 46 3.06 8.81 -0.96
N ASP A 47 4.29 9.27 -0.70
CA ASP A 47 5.46 8.39 -0.67
C ASP A 47 5.44 7.52 0.59
N TYR A 48 5.51 6.18 0.42
CA TYR A 48 5.52 5.23 1.54
C TYR A 48 6.61 5.55 2.57
N ASP A 49 7.85 5.85 2.15
CA ASP A 49 8.97 6.09 3.08
C ASP A 49 8.75 7.31 3.99
N LYS A 50 8.06 8.35 3.49
CA LYS A 50 7.68 9.53 4.29
C LYS A 50 6.52 9.20 5.22
N ALA A 51 5.57 8.41 4.74
CA ALA A 51 4.41 7.97 5.48
C ALA A 51 4.82 7.06 6.65
N ASP A 52 5.73 6.12 6.42
CA ASP A 52 6.28 5.19 7.40
C ASP A 52 7.04 5.93 8.51
N SER A 53 7.91 6.87 8.12
CA SER A 53 8.63 7.73 9.07
C SER A 53 7.71 8.51 10.01
N GLN A 54 6.56 9.01 9.52
CA GLN A 54 5.60 9.73 10.36
C GLN A 54 4.86 8.82 11.35
N PHE A 55 4.68 7.54 11.02
CA PHE A 55 4.00 6.58 11.89
C PHE A 55 4.93 6.12 13.03
N ILE A 56 6.20 5.84 12.72
CA ILE A 56 7.22 5.51 13.74
C ILE A 56 7.34 6.64 14.77
N ASN A 57 7.22 7.90 14.36
CA ASN A 57 7.27 9.06 15.26
C ASN A 57 5.98 9.31 16.05
N GLN A 58 4.87 8.63 15.76
CA GLN A 58 3.62 8.72 16.54
C GLN A 58 3.51 7.62 17.62
N GLU A 59 4.37 6.61 17.57
CA GLU A 59 4.44 5.52 18.57
C GLU A 59 5.60 5.70 19.57
N GLN A 60 6.24 6.88 19.63
CA GLN A 60 7.20 7.29 20.66
C GLN A 60 6.62 8.37 21.56
#